data_AF-A0A6N6KX20-F1
#
_entry.id   AF-A0A6N6KX20-F1
#
_cell.length_a   1.000
_cell.length_b   1.000
_cell.length_c   1.000
_cell.angle_alpha   90.00
_cell.angle_beta   90.00
_cell.angle_gamma   90.00
#
_symmetry.space_group_name_H-M   'P 1'
#
loop_
_entity.id
_entity.type
_entity.pdbx_description
1 polymer ?
#
loop_
_entity_poly.entity_id
_entity_poly.type
_entity_poly.pdbx_seq_one_letter_code
_entity_poly.pdbx_strand_id
1 'polypeptide(L)'
;MALKWPSVEWGLRNISSRELSEWIEFFKLEPFGEVRSNLHTAMLLTLMANANRDPKQRSEPFTIEDFMFVDYSLADSSDEPDHLRIMKKFKMLTEYEEDE
;
A
#
# COMPACT_ATOMS: atom_id res chain seq x y z
N MET A 1 -14.42 20.94 7.86
CA MET A 1 -14.62 21.53 6.52
C MET A 1 -13.87 20.66 5.54
N ALA A 2 -14.56 19.72 4.88
CA ALA A 2 -13.92 18.80 3.93
C ALA A 2 -13.44 19.62 2.73
N LEU A 3 -12.14 19.61 2.49
CA LEU A 3 -11.51 20.20 1.32
C LEU A 3 -12.23 19.63 0.08
N LYS A 4 -12.93 20.50 -0.67
CA LYS A 4 -13.63 20.19 -1.93
C LYS A 4 -12.63 19.87 -3.06
N TRP A 5 -11.74 18.92 -2.82
CA TRP A 5 -10.88 18.40 -3.86
C TRP A 5 -11.74 17.61 -4.85
N PRO A 6 -11.38 17.58 -6.14
CA PRO A 6 -12.02 16.67 -7.07
C PRO A 6 -11.98 15.26 -6.48
N SER A 7 -13.15 14.70 -6.19
CA SER A 7 -13.29 13.33 -5.68
C SER A 7 -12.94 12.32 -6.78
N VAL A 8 -12.68 11.07 -6.41
CA VAL A 8 -12.50 9.98 -7.39
C VAL A 8 -13.69 9.91 -8.33
N GLU A 9 -14.91 10.05 -7.82
CA GLU A 9 -16.14 10.11 -8.62
C GLU A 9 -16.14 11.25 -9.63
N TRP A 10 -15.72 12.46 -9.21
CA TRP A 10 -15.58 13.59 -10.13
C TRP A 10 -14.54 13.29 -11.21
N GLY A 11 -13.38 12.72 -10.81
CA GLY A 11 -12.31 12.36 -11.74
C GLY A 11 -12.79 11.40 -12.80
N LEU A 12 -13.43 10.29 -12.40
CA LEU A 12 -13.96 9.27 -13.29
C LEU A 12 -15.06 9.80 -14.24
N ARG A 13 -15.79 10.85 -13.86
CA ARG A 13 -16.80 11.49 -14.73
C ARG A 13 -16.21 12.44 -15.77
N ASN A 14 -15.05 13.02 -15.49
CA ASN A 14 -14.48 14.11 -16.30
C ASN A 14 -13.21 13.72 -17.06
N ILE A 15 -12.56 12.61 -16.71
CA ILE A 15 -11.43 12.05 -17.45
C ILE A 15 -11.91 11.04 -18.50
N SER A 16 -11.33 11.05 -19.69
CA SER A 16 -11.61 10.00 -20.67
C SER A 16 -10.96 8.67 -20.27
N SER A 17 -11.53 7.55 -20.72
CA SER A 17 -10.92 6.23 -20.53
C SER A 17 -9.48 6.18 -21.04
N ARG A 18 -9.19 6.86 -22.16
CA ARG A 18 -7.86 6.88 -22.75
C ARG A 18 -6.86 7.60 -21.84
N GLU A 19 -7.18 8.81 -21.39
CA GLU A 19 -6.31 9.57 -20.49
C GLU A 19 -6.07 8.82 -19.18
N LEU A 20 -7.11 8.19 -18.62
CA LEU A 20 -6.96 7.37 -17.41
C LEU A 20 -6.01 6.18 -17.65
N SER A 21 -6.12 5.49 -18.79
CA SER A 21 -5.19 4.42 -19.15
C SER A 21 -3.76 4.94 -19.32
N GLU A 22 -3.58 6.11 -19.94
CA GLU A 22 -2.26 6.74 -20.08
C GLU A 22 -1.65 7.10 -18.71
N TRP A 23 -2.45 7.58 -17.75
CA TRP A 23 -1.99 7.80 -16.37
C TRP A 23 -1.58 6.51 -15.66
N ILE A 24 -2.29 5.40 -15.90
CA ILE A 24 -1.92 4.09 -15.35
C ILE A 24 -0.57 3.62 -15.92
N GLU A 25 -0.36 3.77 -17.23
CA GLU A 25 0.93 3.44 -17.85
C GLU A 25 2.05 4.37 -17.39
N PHE A 26 1.76 5.65 -17.23
CA PHE A 26 2.70 6.61 -16.68
C PHE A 26 3.14 6.23 -15.26
N PHE A 27 2.20 5.84 -14.39
CA PHE A 27 2.51 5.37 -13.03
C PHE A 27 3.39 4.10 -13.02
N LYS A 28 3.25 3.21 -14.01
CA LYS A 28 4.12 2.03 -14.11
C LYS A 28 5.55 2.41 -14.49
N LEU A 29 5.71 3.40 -15.36
CA LEU A 29 7.03 3.90 -15.80
C LEU A 29 7.69 4.74 -14.71
N GLU A 30 6.93 5.62 -14.07
CA GLU A 30 7.37 6.53 -13.02
C GLU A 30 6.42 6.43 -11.82
N PRO A 31 6.60 5.44 -10.93
CA PRO A 31 5.77 5.29 -9.75
C PRO A 31 5.92 6.49 -8.81
N PHE A 32 4.80 7.14 -8.49
CA PHE A 32 4.74 8.28 -7.59
C PHE A 32 3.95 7.97 -6.30
N GLY A 33 4.05 8.86 -5.32
CA GLY A 33 3.35 8.75 -4.04
C GLY A 33 4.20 8.20 -2.90
N GLU A 34 3.57 8.05 -1.74
CA GLU A 34 4.24 7.79 -0.46
C GLU A 34 5.01 6.47 -0.42
N VAL A 35 4.52 5.43 -1.10
CA VAL A 35 5.20 4.12 -1.12
C VAL A 35 6.60 4.25 -1.73
N ARG A 36 6.75 5.00 -2.82
CA ARG A 36 8.06 5.21 -3.47
C ARG A 36 8.97 6.11 -2.62
N SER A 37 8.39 7.14 -1.99
CA SER A 37 9.10 8.03 -1.06
C SER A 37 9.64 7.26 0.15
N ASN A 38 8.82 6.40 0.73
CA ASN A 38 9.19 5.52 1.83
C ASN A 38 10.32 4.57 1.43
N LEU A 39 10.28 3.99 0.23
CA LEU A 39 11.36 3.14 -0.26
C LEU A 39 12.70 3.88 -0.32
N HIS A 40 12.73 5.08 -0.90
CA HIS A 40 13.97 5.87 -0.95
C HIS A 40 14.51 6.20 0.45
N THR A 41 13.61 6.53 1.37
CA THR A 41 13.97 6.80 2.77
C THR A 41 14.49 5.55 3.46
N ALA A 42 13.82 4.41 3.28
CA ALA A 42 14.24 3.12 3.83
C ALA A 42 15.62 2.72 3.33
N MET A 43 15.93 2.89 2.03
CA MET A 43 17.27 2.64 1.50
C MET A 43 18.35 3.46 2.20
N LEU A 44 18.10 4.74 2.47
CA LEU A 44 19.04 5.60 3.18
C LEU A 44 19.22 5.16 4.65
N LEU A 45 18.12 4.81 5.32
CA LEU A 45 18.16 4.32 6.70
C LEU A 45 18.88 2.97 6.81
N THR A 46 18.65 2.04 5.88
CA THR A 46 19.37 0.77 5.80
C THR A 46 20.88 1.00 5.65
N LEU A 47 21.27 1.94 4.78
CA LEU A 47 22.69 2.31 4.62
C LEU A 47 23.27 2.84 5.93
N MET A 48 22.60 3.80 6.57
CA MET A 48 23.06 4.40 7.83
C MET A 48 23.13 3.38 8.96
N ALA A 49 22.11 2.52 9.11
CA ALA A 49 22.04 1.51 10.14
C ALA A 49 23.15 0.46 9.97
N ASN A 50 23.39 -0.01 8.75
CA ASN A 50 24.45 -0.97 8.48
C ASN A 50 25.85 -0.38 8.61
N ALA A 51 26.04 0.89 8.23
CA ALA A 51 27.32 1.59 8.41
C ALA A 51 27.70 1.74 9.89
N ASN A 52 26.72 1.82 10.79
CA ASN A 52 26.91 1.95 12.24
C ASN A 52 26.66 0.64 13.00
N ARG A 53 26.44 -0.48 12.31
CA ARG A 53 26.12 -1.78 12.93
C ARG A 53 27.36 -2.39 13.56
N ASP A 54 27.25 -2.83 14.81
CA ASP A 54 28.23 -3.71 15.46
C ASP A 54 27.85 -5.19 15.22
N PRO A 55 28.65 -5.96 14.44
CA PRO A 55 28.36 -7.37 14.16
C PRO A 55 28.33 -8.27 15.39
N LYS A 56 28.94 -7.86 16.51
CA LYS A 56 28.92 -8.63 17.76
C LYS A 56 27.59 -8.48 18.50
N GLN A 57 26.94 -7.33 18.37
CA GLN A 57 25.64 -7.05 19.02
C GLN A 57 24.47 -7.47 18.12
N ARG A 58 24.62 -7.31 16.80
CA ARG A 58 23.64 -7.77 15.82
C ARG A 58 24.38 -8.40 14.63
N SER A 59 24.34 -9.73 14.53
CA SER A 59 25.03 -10.48 13.47
C SER A 59 24.47 -10.18 12.09
N GLU A 60 23.15 -10.03 11.99
CA GLU A 60 22.46 -9.81 10.71
C GLU A 60 22.41 -8.33 10.34
N PRO A 61 22.68 -7.98 9.07
CA PRO A 61 22.47 -6.62 8.58
C PRO A 61 20.99 -6.25 8.64
N PHE A 62 20.71 -4.96 8.74
CA PHE A 62 19.37 -4.44 8.53
C PHE A 62 19.01 -4.54 7.05
N THR A 63 17.76 -4.85 6.75
CA THR A 63 17.23 -4.86 5.38
C THR A 63 16.42 -3.59 5.10
N ILE A 64 15.89 -3.45 3.89
CA ILE A 64 15.03 -2.31 3.54
C ILE A 64 13.67 -2.47 4.24
N GLU A 65 13.18 -3.70 4.32
CA GLU A 65 11.90 -4.07 4.91
C GLU A 65 11.82 -3.70 6.39
N ASP A 66 12.95 -3.73 7.12
CA ASP A 66 13.05 -3.27 8.52
C ASP A 66 12.64 -1.80 8.71
N PHE A 67 12.68 -0.98 7.66
CA PHE A 67 12.35 0.45 7.69
C PHE A 67 11.12 0.81 6.86
N MET A 68 10.42 -0.18 6.30
CA MET A 68 9.17 0.04 5.58
C MET A 68 7.98 -0.06 6.51
N PHE A 69 7.01 0.84 6.34
CA PHE A 69 5.73 0.70 7.02
C PHE A 69 4.94 -0.45 6.39
N VAL A 70 4.74 -1.52 7.15
CA VAL A 70 3.83 -2.61 6.80
C VAL A 70 2.56 -2.44 7.63
N ASP A 71 1.43 -2.21 6.96
CA ASP A 71 0.15 -2.25 7.64
C ASP A 71 -0.23 -3.71 7.92
N TYR A 72 0.02 -4.15 9.16
CA TYR A 72 -0.27 -5.53 9.56
C TYR A 72 -1.76 -5.86 9.60
N SER A 73 -2.66 -4.86 9.58
CA SER A 73 -4.10 -5.09 9.38
C SER A 73 -4.45 -5.49 7.95
N LEU A 74 -3.54 -5.23 7.01
CA LEU A 74 -3.57 -5.73 5.63
C LEU A 74 -2.67 -6.96 5.43
N ALA A 75 -1.77 -7.26 6.38
CA ALA A 75 -0.81 -8.36 6.30
C ALA A 75 -1.40 -9.72 6.72
N ASP A 76 -2.72 -9.86 6.72
CA ASP A 76 -3.40 -11.14 6.81
C ASP A 76 -4.07 -11.47 5.47
N SER A 77 -3.37 -12.26 4.65
CA SER A 77 -3.97 -13.30 3.80
C SER A 77 -2.88 -14.09 3.06
N SER A 78 -2.52 -15.24 3.62
CA SER A 78 -2.12 -16.41 2.85
C SER A 78 -3.06 -16.63 1.65
N ASP A 79 -2.50 -16.71 0.44
CA ASP A 79 -2.97 -17.42 -0.77
C ASP A 79 -4.43 -17.28 -1.27
N GLU A 80 -5.27 -16.38 -0.75
CA GLU A 80 -6.68 -16.26 -1.21
C GLU A 80 -6.89 -15.06 -2.17
N PRO A 81 -7.38 -15.26 -3.41
CA PRO A 81 -7.66 -14.18 -4.34
C PRO A 81 -8.65 -13.14 -3.80
N ASP A 82 -8.40 -11.85 -4.07
CA ASP A 82 -9.16 -10.71 -3.54
C ASP A 82 -10.70 -10.82 -3.68
N HIS A 83 -11.19 -11.47 -4.74
CA HIS A 83 -12.63 -11.64 -4.95
C HIS A 83 -13.30 -12.57 -3.93
N LEU A 84 -12.62 -13.62 -3.45
CA LEU A 84 -13.14 -14.49 -2.38
C LEU A 84 -13.22 -13.75 -1.04
N ARG A 85 -12.25 -12.86 -0.78
CA ARG A 85 -12.22 -12.05 0.45
C ARG A 85 -13.38 -11.05 0.51
N ILE A 86 -13.65 -10.37 -0.60
CA ILE A 86 -14.79 -9.45 -0.71
C ILE A 86 -16.11 -10.21 -0.50
N MET A 87 -16.27 -11.39 -1.11
CA MET A 87 -17.48 -12.20 -0.94
C MET A 87 -17.67 -12.69 0.50
N LYS A 88 -16.62 -13.15 1.18
CA LYS A 88 -16.69 -13.56 2.60
C LYS A 88 -17.04 -12.38 3.52
N LYS A 89 -16.47 -11.20 3.27
CA LYS A 89 -16.76 -9.99 4.05
C LYS A 89 -18.20 -9.53 3.83
N PHE A 90 -18.71 -9.57 2.60
CA PHE A 90 -20.12 -9.31 2.31
C PHE A 90 -21.04 -10.31 2.99
N LYS A 91 -20.71 -11.61 2.93
CA LYS A 91 -21.49 -12.67 3.57
C LYS A 91 -21.56 -12.51 5.09
N MET A 92 -20.44 -12.18 5.75
CA MET A 92 -20.42 -11.89 7.19
C MET A 92 -21.27 -10.66 7.56
N LEU A 93 -21.29 -9.63 6.70
CA LEU A 93 -22.10 -8.43 6.95
C LEU A 93 -23.59 -8.68 6.76
N THR A 94 -23.98 -9.55 5.83
CA THR A 94 -25.38 -9.93 5.62
C THR A 94 -25.89 -10.90 6.67
N GLU A 95 -25.04 -11.77 7.21
CA GLU A 95 -25.41 -12.70 8.28
C GLU A 95 -25.55 -11.99 9.64
N TYR A 96 -24.93 -10.83 9.83
CA TYR A 96 -25.07 -10.03 11.07
C TYR A 96 -26.39 -9.24 11.13
N GLU A 97 -27.07 -9.05 9.99
CA GLU A 97 -28.35 -8.33 9.92
C GLU A 97 -29.58 -9.24 10.13
N GLU A 98 -29.40 -10.57 10.16
CA GLU A 98 -30.51 -11.53 10.36
C GLU A 98 -30.69 -12.00 11.83
N ASP A 99 -29.77 -11.61 12.74
CA ASP A 99 -29.76 -12.03 14.16
C ASP A 99 -30.21 -10.93 15.17
N GLU A 100 -30.91 -9.87 14.72
CA GLU A 100 -31.69 -8.93 15.57
C GLU A 100 -33.21 -9.10 15.42
#